data_AF-A0A1H9VH31-F1
#
_entry.id   AF-A0A1H9VH31-F1
#
_cell.length_a   1.000
_cell.length_b   1.000
_cell.length_c   1.000
_cell.angle_alpha   90.00
_cell.angle_beta   90.00
_cell.angle_gamma   90.00
#
_symmetry.space_group_name_H-M   'P 1'
#
loop_
_entity.id
_entity.type
_entity.pdbx_description
1 polymer ?
#
loop_
_entity_poly.entity_id
_entity_poly.type
_entity_poly.pdbx_seq_one_letter_code
_entity_poly.pdbx_strand_id
1 'polypeptide(L)'
;MPETRVNGLVPVADVVCVLRLSEEQVCAGYLAARKAMVAAGTRVLSLGRLVAEHPGRTDYRRAWFTAQANHAAALNRTEIAYSRWTRAQLRTDAAWSATTGRAAA
;
A
#
# COMPACT_ATOMS: atom_id res chain seq x y z
N MET A 1 -1.34 49.91 -20.76
CA MET A 1 -0.56 48.88 -20.04
C MET A 1 -1.39 47.60 -20.07
N PRO A 2 -1.05 46.59 -20.88
CA PRO A 2 -1.83 45.35 -20.88
C PRO A 2 -1.31 44.41 -19.79
N GLU A 3 -2.22 44.01 -18.90
CA GLU A 3 -2.00 42.99 -17.89
C GLU A 3 -1.70 41.64 -18.55
N THR A 4 -0.52 41.10 -18.27
CA THR A 4 -0.11 39.78 -18.71
C THR A 4 -0.82 38.75 -17.82
N ARG A 5 -1.87 38.11 -18.34
CA ARG A 5 -2.47 36.94 -17.68
C ARG A 5 -1.42 35.83 -17.66
N VAL A 6 -0.93 35.51 -16.47
CA VAL A 6 -0.13 34.31 -16.23
C VAL A 6 -1.06 33.11 -16.38
N ASN A 7 -1.06 32.52 -17.57
CA ASN A 7 -1.74 31.25 -17.83
C ASN A 7 -1.14 30.19 -16.90
N GLY A 8 -2.00 29.60 -16.06
CA GLY A 8 -1.68 28.61 -15.03
C GLY A 8 -1.21 27.27 -15.60
N LEU A 9 0.01 27.23 -16.12
CA LEU A 9 0.77 26.01 -16.34
C LEU A 9 1.53 25.71 -15.05
N VAL A 10 1.04 24.74 -14.28
CA VAL A 10 1.85 24.12 -13.23
C VAL A 10 3.12 23.58 -13.90
N PRO A 11 4.32 24.00 -13.47
CA PRO A 11 5.58 23.49 -14.02
C PRO A 11 5.59 21.97 -14.01
N VAL A 12 6.08 21.35 -15.09
CA VAL A 12 6.14 19.88 -15.21
C VAL A 12 6.97 19.25 -14.06
N ALA A 13 7.94 19.98 -13.52
CA ALA A 13 8.71 19.60 -12.34
C ALA A 13 7.84 19.47 -11.06
N ASP A 14 6.82 20.33 -10.90
CA ASP A 14 5.89 20.27 -9.77
C ASP A 14 4.95 19.07 -9.87
N VAL A 15 4.54 18.68 -11.08
CA VAL A 15 3.69 17.50 -11.30
C VAL A 15 4.41 16.21 -10.92
N VAL A 16 5.67 16.06 -11.33
CA VAL A 16 6.48 14.89 -10.95
C VAL A 16 6.71 14.84 -9.44
N CYS A 17 6.98 15.99 -8.81
CA CYS A 17 7.15 16.07 -7.35
C CYS A 17 5.88 15.61 -6.59
N VAL A 18 4.70 16.11 -7.00
CA VAL A 18 3.41 15.70 -6.40
C VAL A 18 3.14 14.21 -6.59
N LEU A 19 3.42 13.66 -7.77
CA LEU A 19 3.27 12.23 -8.03
C LEU A 19 4.20 11.39 -7.16
N ARG A 20 5.44 11.83 -6.96
CA ARG A 20 6.41 11.13 -6.11
C ARG A 20 5.98 11.12 -4.64
N LEU A 21 5.52 12.24 -4.10
CA LEU A 21 4.96 12.30 -2.75
C LEU A 21 3.72 11.40 -2.60
N SER A 22 2.85 11.37 -3.62
CA SER A 22 1.71 10.45 -3.63
C SER A 22 2.15 8.98 -3.64
N GLU A 23 3.20 8.63 -4.38
CA GLU A 23 3.74 7.27 -4.40
C GLU A 23 4.30 6.87 -3.03
N GLU A 24 5.09 7.74 -2.40
CA GLU A 24 5.67 7.51 -1.07
C GLU A 24 4.57 7.28 -0.01
N GLN A 25 3.51 8.09 -0.03
CA GLN A 25 2.38 7.92 0.88
C GLN A 25 1.68 6.57 0.70
N VAL A 26 1.49 6.12 -0.55
CA VAL A 26 0.84 4.83 -0.83
C VAL A 26 1.79 3.66 -0.49
N CYS A 27 3.10 3.81 -0.71
CA CYS A 27 4.11 2.85 -0.30
C CYS A 27 4.11 2.67 1.23
N ALA A 28 4.06 3.76 2.00
CA ALA A 28 3.93 3.71 3.45
C ALA A 28 2.66 2.95 3.88
N GLY A 29 1.54 3.18 3.19
CA GLY A 29 0.30 2.44 3.40
C GLY A 29 0.44 0.93 3.12
N TYR A 30 1.13 0.55 2.04
CA TYR A 30 1.44 -0.85 1.75
C TYR A 30 2.32 -1.49 2.83
N LEU A 31 3.39 -0.82 3.26
CA LEU A 31 4.29 -1.34 4.29
C LEU A 31 3.57 -1.52 5.63
N ALA A 32 2.70 -0.59 6.01
CA ALA A 32 1.85 -0.71 7.19
C ALA A 32 0.90 -1.91 7.09
N ALA A 33 0.23 -2.09 5.94
CA ALA A 33 -0.64 -3.23 5.70
C ALA A 33 0.12 -4.56 5.77
N ARG A 34 1.31 -4.63 5.15
CA ARG A 34 2.18 -5.82 5.17
C ARG A 34 2.63 -6.17 6.58
N LYS A 35 3.01 -5.18 7.40
CA LYS A 35 3.38 -5.40 8.80
C LYS A 35 2.20 -5.97 9.60
N ALA A 36 1.00 -5.42 9.41
CA ALA A 36 -0.21 -5.92 10.07
C ALA A 36 -0.57 -7.35 9.63
N MET A 37 -0.42 -7.67 8.34
CA MET A 37 -0.63 -9.02 7.79
C MET A 37 0.33 -10.04 8.43
N VAL A 38 1.62 -9.71 8.52
CA VAL A 38 2.61 -10.58 9.19
C VAL A 38 2.24 -10.81 10.65
N ALA A 39 1.89 -9.76 11.38
CA ALA A 39 1.47 -9.88 12.79
C ALA A 39 0.22 -10.77 12.95
N ALA A 40 -0.76 -10.64 12.06
CA ALA A 40 -1.94 -11.50 12.05
C ALA A 40 -1.57 -12.97 11.76
N GLY A 41 -0.66 -13.22 10.81
CA GLY A 41 -0.16 -14.55 10.49
C GLY A 41 0.58 -15.20 11.67
N THR A 42 1.43 -14.45 12.37
CA THR A 42 2.08 -14.91 13.60
C THR A 42 1.06 -15.32 14.67
N ARG A 43 -0.04 -14.56 14.80
CA ARG A 43 -1.10 -14.88 15.76
C ARG A 43 -1.88 -16.15 15.38
N VAL A 44 -2.12 -16.39 14.08
CA VAL A 44 -2.70 -17.65 13.59
C VAL A 44 -1.81 -18.84 13.97
N LEU A 45 -0.50 -18.75 13.76
CA LEU A 45 0.44 -19.81 14.11
C LEU A 45 0.49 -20.08 15.61
N SER A 46 0.55 -19.02 16.42
CA SER A 46 0.56 -19.13 17.88
C SER A 46 -0.71 -19.81 18.42
N LEU A 47 -1.89 -19.39 17.95
CA LEU A 47 -3.16 -20.00 18.35
C LEU A 47 -3.31 -21.43 17.81
N GLY A 48 -2.79 -21.72 16.62
CA GLY A 48 -2.77 -23.08 16.07
C GLY A 48 -1.97 -24.05 16.95
N ARG A 49 -0.84 -23.60 17.52
CA ARG A 49 -0.08 -24.37 18.51
C ARG A 49 -0.88 -24.63 19.78
N LEU A 50 -1.53 -23.60 20.33
CA LEU A 50 -2.39 -23.75 21.51
C LEU A 50 -3.55 -24.73 21.28
N VAL A 51 -4.14 -24.74 20.08
CA VAL A 51 -5.19 -25.71 19.71
C VAL A 51 -4.62 -27.13 19.64
N ALA A 52 -3.41 -27.30 19.10
CA ALA A 52 -2.75 -28.61 19.02
C ALA A 52 -2.36 -29.16 20.40
N GLU A 53 -1.87 -28.28 21.29
CA GLU A 53 -1.51 -28.62 22.68
C GLU A 53 -2.75 -28.92 23.53
N HIS A 54 -3.89 -28.28 23.24
CA HIS A 54 -5.12 -28.39 24.03
C HIS A 54 -6.38 -28.60 23.15
N PRO A 55 -6.55 -29.76 22.50
CA PRO A 55 -7.61 -29.97 21.50
C PRO A 55 -9.04 -29.87 22.08
N GLY A 56 -9.21 -30.16 23.36
CA GLY A 56 -10.51 -30.05 24.07
C GLY A 56 -10.97 -28.61 24.33
N ARG A 57 -10.08 -27.62 24.20
CA ARG A 57 -10.36 -26.20 24.49
C ARG A 57 -11.06 -25.52 23.32
N THR A 58 -12.38 -25.44 23.40
CA THR A 58 -13.24 -24.81 22.37
C THR A 58 -12.99 -23.32 22.22
N ASP A 59 -12.60 -22.64 23.29
CA ASP A 59 -12.21 -21.23 23.31
C ASP A 59 -10.98 -20.97 22.44
N TYR A 60 -9.96 -21.84 22.50
CA TYR A 60 -8.77 -21.74 21.65
C TYR A 60 -9.10 -21.94 20.18
N ARG A 61 -9.95 -22.93 19.85
CA ARG A 61 -10.42 -23.16 18.48
C ARG A 61 -11.17 -21.94 17.93
N ARG A 62 -12.08 -21.35 18.71
CA ARG A 62 -12.81 -20.13 18.31
C ARG A 62 -11.84 -18.97 18.06
N ALA A 63 -10.92 -18.71 18.99
CA ALA A 63 -9.92 -17.66 18.84
C ALA A 63 -9.05 -17.88 17.59
N TRP A 64 -8.65 -19.12 17.32
CA TRP A 64 -7.87 -19.48 16.14
C TRP A 64 -8.63 -19.23 14.84
N PHE A 65 -9.91 -19.59 14.75
CA PHE A 65 -10.74 -19.27 13.57
C PHE A 65 -10.91 -17.76 13.36
N THR A 66 -11.14 -16.99 14.43
CA THR A 66 -11.19 -15.52 14.34
C THR A 66 -9.85 -14.96 13.84
N ALA A 67 -8.72 -15.48 14.33
CA ALA A 67 -7.40 -15.06 13.86
C ALA A 67 -7.18 -15.39 12.37
N GLN A 68 -7.64 -16.56 11.90
CA GLN A 68 -7.57 -16.92 10.48
C GLN A 68 -8.38 -15.95 9.61
N ALA A 69 -9.61 -15.62 10.00
CA ALA A 69 -10.43 -14.64 9.30
C ALA A 69 -9.77 -13.25 9.25
N ASN A 70 -9.16 -12.82 10.36
CA ASN A 70 -8.43 -11.56 10.42
C ASN A 70 -7.18 -11.55 9.53
N HIS A 71 -6.44 -12.66 9.47
CA HIS A 71 -5.29 -12.81 8.59
C HIS A 71 -5.70 -12.79 7.11
N ALA A 72 -6.79 -13.47 6.74
CA ALA A 72 -7.34 -13.43 5.39
C ALA A 72 -7.76 -12.00 4.98
N ALA A 73 -8.42 -11.27 5.88
CA ALA A 73 -8.74 -9.86 5.64
C ALA A 73 -7.49 -8.99 5.51
N ALA A 74 -6.42 -9.27 6.26
CA ALA A 74 -5.15 -8.55 6.15
C ALA A 74 -4.41 -8.85 4.85
N LEU A 75 -4.47 -10.09 4.34
CA LEU A 75 -3.97 -10.46 3.01
C LEU A 75 -4.64 -9.60 1.92
N ASN A 76 -5.97 -9.57 1.90
CA ASN A 76 -6.73 -8.79 0.92
C ASN A 76 -6.38 -7.29 0.99
N ARG A 77 -6.28 -6.72 2.20
CA ARG A 77 -5.87 -5.31 2.35
C ARG A 77 -4.46 -5.06 1.83
N THR A 78 -3.54 -5.98 2.07
CA THR A 78 -2.15 -5.89 1.61
C THR A 78 -2.08 -5.95 0.09
N GLU A 79 -2.83 -6.85 -0.54
CA GLU A 79 -2.91 -6.97 -2.01
C GLU A 79 -3.49 -5.70 -2.66
N ILE A 80 -4.55 -5.14 -2.08
CA ILE A 80 -5.14 -3.87 -2.54
C ILE A 80 -4.13 -2.73 -2.39
N ALA A 81 -3.44 -2.64 -1.26
CA ALA A 81 -2.44 -1.60 -1.02
C ALA A 81 -1.24 -1.73 -1.97
N TYR A 82 -0.77 -2.96 -2.22
CA TYR A 82 0.27 -3.24 -3.21
C TYR A 82 -0.15 -2.79 -4.61
N SER A 83 -1.33 -3.21 -5.06
CA SER A 83 -1.87 -2.79 -6.37
C SER A 83 -1.96 -1.27 -6.51
N ARG A 84 -2.34 -0.55 -5.45
CA ARG A 84 -2.37 0.91 -5.44
C ARG A 84 -0.98 1.52 -5.55
N TRP A 85 0.00 0.96 -4.84
CA TRP A 85 1.38 1.42 -4.89
C TRP A 85 1.99 1.22 -6.28
N THR A 86 1.83 0.03 -6.89
CA THR A 86 2.31 -0.23 -8.27
C THR A 86 1.69 0.73 -9.27
N ARG A 87 0.38 1.03 -9.17
CA ARG A 87 -0.26 2.03 -10.03
C ARG A 87 0.23 3.45 -9.78
N ALA A 88 0.67 3.78 -8.57
CA ALA A 88 1.28 5.08 -8.28
C ALA A 88 2.67 5.18 -8.93
N GLN A 89 3.50 4.14 -8.78
CA GLN A 89 4.81 4.03 -9.45
C GLN A 89 4.70 4.22 -10.96
N LEU A 90 3.82 3.47 -11.63
CA LEU A 90 3.65 3.56 -13.08
C LEU A 90 3.23 4.97 -13.54
N ARG A 91 2.44 5.70 -12.74
CA ARG A 91 2.07 7.09 -13.04
C ARG A 91 3.24 8.05 -12.87
N THR A 92 4.04 7.88 -11.82
CA THR A 92 5.28 8.64 -11.60
C THR A 92 6.25 8.41 -12.74
N ASP A 93 6.49 7.15 -13.11
CA ASP A 93 7.41 6.76 -14.20
C ASP A 93 6.97 7.34 -15.54
N ALA A 94 5.67 7.24 -15.88
CA ALA A 94 5.13 7.81 -17.11
C ALA A 94 5.31 9.33 -17.17
N ALA A 95 5.08 10.04 -16.06
CA ALA A 95 5.30 11.49 -15.99
C ALA A 95 6.79 11.85 -16.11
N TRP A 96 7.67 11.06 -15.50
CA TRP A 96 9.12 11.22 -15.61
C TRP A 96 9.61 11.05 -17.04
N SER A 97 9.21 9.95 -17.71
CA SER A 97 9.56 9.67 -19.10
C SER A 97 9.06 10.76 -20.06
N ALA A 98 7.83 11.25 -19.86
CA ALA A 98 7.30 12.36 -20.67
C ALA A 98 8.06 13.68 -20.45
N THR A 99 8.65 13.89 -19.28
CA THR A 99 9.45 15.09 -18.97
C THR A 99 10.84 14.99 -19.58
N THR A 100 11.53 13.87 -19.35
CA THR A 100 12.88 13.62 -19.89
C THR A 100 12.85 13.54 -21.43
N GLY A 101 11.83 12.92 -22.01
CA GLY A 101 11.65 12.85 -23.46
C GLY A 101 11.37 14.19 -24.14
N ARG A 102 10.88 15.20 -23.40
CA ARG A 102 10.72 16.57 -23.91
C ARG A 102 11.97 17.44 -23.73
N ALA A 103 12.85 17.11 -22.78
CA ALA A 103 14.12 17.81 -22.60
C ALA A 103 15.20 17.37 -23.62
N ALA A 104 14.99 16.23 -24.29
CA ALA A 104 15.89 15.67 -25.29
C ALA A 104 15.46 15.93 -26.75
N ALA A 105 14.33 16.61 -26.97
CA ALA A 105 13.77 16.96 -28.28
C ALA A 105 13.86 18.48 -28.50
#